data_AF-A0A0G1GMA2-F1
#
_entry.id   AF-A0A0G1GMA2-F1
#
_cell.length_a   1.000
_cell.length_b   1.000
_cell.length_c   1.000
_cell.angle_alpha   90.00
_cell.angle_beta   90.00
_cell.angle_gamma   90.00
#
_symmetry.space_group_name_H-M   'P 1'
#
loop_
_entity.id
_entity.type
_entity.pdbx_description
1 polymer ?
#
loop_
_entity_poly.entity_id
_entity_poly.type
_entity_poly.pdbx_seq_one_letter_code
_entity_poly.pdbx_strand_id
1 'polypeptide(L)'
;MADRVRRVYMPSLSKKHLLRGRVIRICILLAIFSFVLFSLHYFADIFSIKPSHVSPTTSQLSTVQKVIDGDTIEVLVDGKKERVRLIGIDAPEFGDEEHPAECFAQEALSEAKELLDGKIIRLVSDPTQDNRDKYERLLRYVFLEDGTNVN
;
A
#
# COMPACT_ATOMS: atom_id res chain seq x y z
N MET A 1 -98.25 21.27 16.97
CA MET A 1 -97.68 21.51 18.32
C MET A 1 -96.36 20.75 18.40
N ALA A 2 -95.23 21.47 18.45
CA ALA A 2 -93.86 21.05 18.79
C ALA A 2 -93.24 19.89 17.96
N ASP A 3 -92.40 20.13 16.96
CA ASP A 3 -91.05 20.70 17.01
C ASP A 3 -90.04 19.86 17.82
N ARG A 4 -89.23 19.04 17.15
CA ARG A 4 -87.86 18.67 17.59
C ARG A 4 -87.03 18.03 16.48
N VAL A 5 -86.40 18.88 15.67
CA VAL A 5 -85.30 18.50 14.77
C VAL A 5 -84.12 17.98 15.59
N ARG A 6 -83.83 16.67 15.54
CA ARG A 6 -82.52 16.15 16.00
C ARG A 6 -81.51 16.30 14.87
N ARG A 7 -80.78 17.40 14.90
CA ARG A 7 -79.61 17.64 14.06
C ARG A 7 -78.49 16.70 14.53
N VAL A 8 -78.26 15.61 13.80
CA VAL A 8 -77.16 14.68 14.08
C VAL A 8 -75.84 15.38 13.71
N TYR A 9 -74.99 15.56 14.72
CA TYR A 9 -73.66 16.12 14.59
C TYR A 9 -72.74 15.07 13.97
N MET A 10 -72.25 15.30 12.74
CA MET A 10 -71.18 14.49 12.15
C MET A 10 -69.82 15.05 12.61
N PRO A 11 -68.96 14.27 13.30
CA PRO A 11 -67.62 14.73 13.60
C PRO A 11 -66.77 14.72 12.32
N SER A 12 -66.17 15.85 11.99
CA SER A 12 -65.21 15.95 10.89
C SER A 12 -64.05 14.99 11.13
N LEU A 13 -63.88 14.00 10.26
CA LEU A 13 -62.74 13.09 10.28
C LEU A 13 -61.43 13.90 10.25
N SER A 14 -60.69 13.76 11.34
CA SER A 14 -59.52 14.53 11.71
C SER A 14 -58.38 14.36 10.70
N LYS A 15 -57.94 15.47 10.09
CA LYS A 15 -56.77 15.57 9.19
C LYS A 15 -55.47 14.99 9.78
N LYS A 16 -55.43 14.72 11.09
CA LYS A 16 -54.30 14.14 11.85
C LYS A 16 -53.90 12.73 11.37
N HIS A 17 -54.84 11.90 10.90
CA HIS A 17 -54.51 10.56 10.38
C HIS A 17 -53.84 10.60 9.00
N LEU A 18 -54.24 11.55 8.14
CA LEU A 18 -53.68 11.71 6.79
C LEU A 18 -52.26 12.30 6.83
N LEU A 19 -52.00 13.21 7.76
CA LEU A 19 -50.67 13.80 8.00
C LEU A 19 -49.68 12.75 8.55
N ARG A 20 -50.13 11.85 9.44
CA ARG A 20 -49.29 10.80 10.03
C ARG A 20 -48.77 9.80 8.99
N GLY A 21 -49.59 9.42 8.01
CA GLY A 21 -49.15 8.55 6.90
C GLY A 21 -48.19 9.22 5.91
N ARG A 22 -48.32 10.55 5.71
CA ARG A 22 -47.38 11.33 4.87
C ARG A 22 -46.02 11.47 5.54
N VAL A 23 -45.99 11.71 6.85
CA VAL A 23 -44.74 11.80 7.63
C VAL A 23 -43.99 10.46 7.61
N ILE A 24 -44.68 9.33 7.80
CA ILE A 24 -44.05 8.00 7.76
C ILE A 24 -43.45 7.71 6.38
N ARG A 25 -44.15 8.03 5.29
CA ARG A 25 -43.63 7.86 3.93
C ARG A 25 -42.41 8.74 3.66
N ILE A 26 -42.41 9.98 4.14
CA ILE A 26 -41.27 10.89 4.02
C ILE A 26 -40.07 10.35 4.81
N CYS A 27 -40.28 9.88 6.05
CA CYS A 27 -39.22 9.27 6.87
C CYS A 27 -38.61 8.03 6.19
N ILE A 28 -39.42 7.17 5.58
CA ILE A 28 -38.93 5.98 4.86
C ILE A 28 -38.13 6.39 3.62
N LEU A 29 -38.61 7.36 2.83
CA LEU A 29 -37.88 7.84 1.66
C LEU A 29 -36.55 8.50 2.03
N LEU A 30 -36.51 9.27 3.11
CA LEU A 30 -35.28 9.88 3.63
C LEU A 30 -34.28 8.83 4.13
N ALA A 31 -34.75 7.79 4.82
CA ALA A 31 -33.90 6.69 5.30
C ALA A 31 -33.30 5.87 4.15
N ILE A 32 -34.11 5.55 3.13
CA ILE A 32 -33.64 4.85 1.93
C ILE A 32 -32.62 5.72 1.19
N PHE A 33 -32.91 7.01 1.01
CA PHE A 33 -31.99 7.94 0.35
C PHE A 33 -30.66 8.06 1.09
N SER A 34 -30.67 8.17 2.42
CA SER A 34 -29.43 8.18 3.22
C SER A 34 -28.65 6.87 3.11
N PHE A 35 -29.34 5.72 3.08
CA PHE A 35 -28.69 4.41 2.94
C PHE A 35 -28.05 4.25 1.55
N VAL A 36 -28.73 4.70 0.49
CA VAL A 36 -28.20 4.69 -0.88
C VAL A 36 -27.00 5.62 -1.00
N LEU A 37 -27.07 6.83 -0.44
CA LEU A 37 -25.93 7.76 -0.42
C LEU A 37 -24.73 7.19 0.34
N PHE A 38 -24.97 6.59 1.50
CA PHE A 38 -23.92 5.95 2.30
C PHE A 38 -23.31 4.76 1.56
N SER A 39 -24.12 3.90 0.95
CA SER A 39 -23.67 2.77 0.14
C SER A 39 -22.87 3.22 -1.10
N LEU A 40 -23.26 4.32 -1.76
CA LEU A 40 -22.53 4.88 -2.90
C LEU A 40 -21.18 5.47 -2.49
N HIS A 41 -21.12 6.14 -1.33
CA HIS A 41 -19.86 6.66 -0.79
C HIS A 41 -18.89 5.52 -0.43
N TYR A 42 -19.37 4.51 0.29
CA TYR A 42 -18.57 3.32 0.62
C TYR A 42 -18.15 2.51 -0.62
N PHE A 43 -19.00 2.43 -1.64
CA PHE A 43 -18.66 1.76 -2.89
C PHE A 43 -17.54 2.47 -3.65
N ALA A 44 -17.52 3.81 -3.63
CA ALA A 44 -16.43 4.58 -4.22
C ALA A 44 -15.09 4.32 -3.51
N ASP A 45 -15.11 4.17 -2.18
CA ASP A 45 -13.91 3.83 -1.40
C ASP A 45 -13.38 2.43 -1.71
N ILE A 46 -14.25 1.43 -1.94
CA ILE A 46 -13.86 0.09 -2.39
C ILE A 46 -13.25 0.11 -3.80
N PHE A 47 -13.79 0.92 -4.71
CA PHE A 47 -13.21 1.07 -6.06
C PHE A 47 -11.91 1.89 -6.05
N SER A 48 -11.70 2.69 -5.02
CA SER A 48 -10.44 3.38 -4.73
C SER A 48 -9.47 2.52 -3.90
N ILE A 49 -9.62 1.20 -3.90
CA ILE A 49 -8.45 0.32 -3.74
C ILE A 49 -7.57 0.62 -4.96
N LYS A 50 -6.63 1.57 -4.80
CA LYS A 50 -5.45 1.64 -5.65
C LYS A 50 -4.97 0.20 -5.75
N PRO A 51 -4.84 -0.39 -6.95
CA PRO A 51 -4.19 -1.68 -7.04
C PRO A 51 -2.89 -1.52 -6.27
N SER A 52 -2.76 -2.26 -5.16
CA SER A 52 -1.43 -2.54 -4.64
C SER A 52 -0.68 -3.00 -5.87
N HIS A 53 0.44 -2.35 -6.15
CA HIS A 53 1.31 -2.72 -7.25
C HIS A 53 1.72 -4.17 -7.01
N VAL A 54 0.88 -5.12 -7.41
CA VAL A 54 1.32 -6.42 -7.88
C VAL A 54 1.93 -6.09 -9.22
N SER A 55 3.11 -5.45 -9.15
CA SER A 55 4.00 -5.42 -10.29
C SER A 55 4.09 -6.89 -10.70
N PRO A 56 3.80 -7.21 -11.97
CA PRO A 56 3.99 -8.57 -12.44
C PRO A 56 5.40 -8.98 -12.00
N THR A 57 5.57 -10.22 -11.55
CA THR A 57 6.88 -10.84 -11.25
C THR A 57 7.71 -11.00 -12.53
N THR A 58 7.72 -9.98 -13.37
CA THR A 58 8.80 -9.68 -14.29
C THR A 58 9.94 -9.31 -13.38
N SER A 59 10.81 -10.29 -13.15
CA SER A 59 12.17 -10.07 -12.69
C SER A 59 12.71 -8.76 -13.26
N GLN A 60 12.68 -7.71 -12.46
CA GLN A 60 13.10 -6.40 -12.93
C GLN A 60 14.62 -6.38 -12.93
N LEU A 61 15.18 -6.34 -14.12
CA LEU A 61 16.62 -6.17 -14.29
C LEU A 61 16.97 -4.73 -13.89
N SER A 62 18.00 -4.60 -13.06
CA SER A 62 18.49 -3.35 -12.50
C SER A 62 20.01 -3.28 -12.71
N THR A 63 20.53 -2.09 -12.99
CA THR A 63 21.99 -1.90 -13.14
C THR A 63 22.58 -1.46 -11.81
N VAL A 64 23.66 -2.12 -11.40
CA VAL A 64 24.47 -1.71 -10.25
C VAL A 64 25.26 -0.46 -10.63
N GLN A 65 25.04 0.62 -9.88
CA GLN A 65 25.71 1.91 -10.10
C GLN A 65 26.94 2.09 -9.21
N LYS A 66 26.91 1.49 -8.02
CA LYS A 66 27.99 1.58 -7.04
C LYS A 66 27.90 0.44 -6.05
N VAL A 67 29.04 -0.15 -5.71
CA VAL A 67 29.20 -1.01 -4.54
C VAL A 67 29.70 -0.16 -3.37
N ILE A 68 28.99 -0.21 -2.24
CA ILE A 68 29.26 0.64 -1.07
C ILE A 68 30.20 -0.08 -0.11
N ASP A 69 29.85 -1.31 0.24
CA ASP A 69 30.58 -2.24 1.11
C ASP A 69 30.31 -3.68 0.59
N GLY A 70 30.70 -4.71 1.34
CA GLY A 70 30.61 -6.09 0.87
C GLY A 70 29.18 -6.66 0.77
N ASP A 71 28.17 -5.99 1.35
CA ASP A 71 26.78 -6.46 1.36
C ASP A 71 25.74 -5.39 0.92
N THR A 72 26.19 -4.18 0.63
CA THR A 72 25.32 -3.06 0.25
C THR A 72 25.73 -2.47 -1.11
N ILE A 73 24.75 -2.38 -2.00
CA ILE A 73 24.89 -1.81 -3.35
C ILE A 73 23.89 -0.68 -3.61
N GLU A 74 24.24 0.24 -4.50
CA GLU A 74 23.32 1.22 -5.09
C GLU A 74 22.96 0.78 -6.51
N VAL A 75 21.67 0.73 -6.79
CA VAL A 75 21.10 0.27 -8.07
C VAL A 75 20.17 1.31 -8.67
N LEU A 76 19.99 1.26 -9.98
CA LEU A 76 18.96 2.03 -10.66
C LEU A 76 17.73 1.15 -10.92
N VAL A 77 16.64 1.41 -10.18
CA VAL A 77 15.34 0.72 -10.28
C VAL A 77 14.32 1.74 -10.78
N ASP A 78 13.73 1.50 -11.96
CA ASP A 78 12.77 2.42 -12.60
C ASP A 78 13.24 3.88 -12.68
N GLY A 79 14.53 4.08 -12.97
CA GLY A 79 15.15 5.41 -13.05
C GLY A 79 15.38 6.09 -11.71
N LYS A 80 15.13 5.40 -10.58
CA LYS A 80 15.43 5.88 -9.23
C LYS A 80 16.61 5.13 -8.64
N LYS A 81 17.46 5.86 -7.93
CA LYS A 81 18.55 5.27 -7.16
C LYS A 81 17.98 4.66 -5.88
N GLU A 82 18.27 3.39 -5.66
CA GLU A 82 17.87 2.65 -4.46
C GLU A 82 19.10 1.99 -3.86
N ARG A 83 19.21 2.02 -2.52
CA ARG A 83 20.21 1.23 -1.79
C ARG A 83 19.61 -0.14 -1.49
N VAL A 84 20.37 -1.19 -1.74
CA VAL A 84 19.98 -2.58 -1.53
C VAL A 84 20.98 -3.22 -0.58
N ARG A 85 20.49 -3.86 0.47
CA ARG A 85 21.26 -4.76 1.33
C ARG A 85 20.98 -6.21 0.96
N LEU A 86 22.04 -6.97 0.78
CA LEU A 86 22.00 -8.38 0.40
C LEU A 86 21.54 -9.21 1.61
N ILE A 87 20.48 -9.99 1.42
CA ILE A 87 19.93 -10.85 2.48
C ILE A 87 20.91 -12.00 2.77
N GLY A 88 21.24 -12.21 4.05
CA GLY A 88 22.07 -13.34 4.47
C GLY A 88 23.59 -13.15 4.31
N ILE A 89 24.03 -11.99 3.82
CA ILE A 89 25.43 -11.57 3.85
C ILE A 89 25.56 -10.49 4.93
N ASP A 90 26.60 -10.61 5.75
CA ASP A 90 27.02 -9.58 6.70
C ASP A 90 28.52 -9.34 6.47
N ALA A 91 28.84 -8.25 5.81
CA ALA A 91 30.21 -7.92 5.44
C ALA A 91 30.79 -6.83 6.37
N PRO A 92 32.11 -6.82 6.61
CA PRO A 92 32.73 -5.75 7.36
C PRO A 92 32.49 -4.39 6.70
N GLU A 93 32.12 -3.41 7.52
CA GLU A 93 31.77 -2.07 7.03
C GLU A 93 33.04 -1.29 6.62
N PHE A 94 32.99 -0.62 5.46
CA PHE A 94 34.14 0.16 4.95
C PHE A 94 34.43 1.44 5.77
N GLY A 95 33.56 1.77 6.72
CA GLY A 95 33.67 2.94 7.57
C GLY A 95 33.23 4.24 6.90
N ASP A 96 33.17 5.30 7.70
CA ASP A 96 32.85 6.66 7.30
C ASP A 96 33.72 7.68 8.09
N GLU A 97 33.35 8.98 8.06
CA GLU A 97 34.11 10.00 8.78
C GLU A 97 34.08 9.83 10.31
N GLU A 98 33.05 9.16 10.84
CA GLU A 98 32.83 8.95 12.27
C GLU A 98 33.34 7.58 12.74
N HIS A 99 33.35 6.58 11.85
CA HIS A 99 33.72 5.19 12.15
C HIS A 99 34.85 4.69 11.24
N PRO A 100 35.98 4.22 11.78
CA PRO A 100 37.04 3.64 10.96
C PRO A 100 36.58 2.37 10.26
N ALA A 101 37.18 2.08 9.10
CA ALA A 101 36.96 0.83 8.38
C ALA A 101 37.23 -0.40 9.26
N GLU A 102 36.37 -1.40 9.16
CA GLU A 102 36.54 -2.66 9.87
C GLU A 102 37.62 -3.54 9.22
N CYS A 103 38.12 -4.52 9.98
CA CYS A 103 39.07 -5.50 9.46
C CYS A 103 38.46 -6.23 8.25
N PHE A 104 39.22 -6.33 7.16
CA PHE A 104 38.82 -6.95 5.89
C PHE A 104 37.74 -6.21 5.08
N ALA A 105 37.35 -4.99 5.46
CA ALA A 105 36.34 -4.24 4.72
C ALA A 105 36.80 -3.87 3.30
N GLN A 106 38.09 -3.60 3.10
CA GLN A 106 38.66 -3.27 1.80
C GLN A 106 38.65 -4.48 0.85
N GLU A 107 38.95 -5.66 1.37
CA GLU A 107 38.92 -6.93 0.67
C GLU A 107 37.48 -7.31 0.31
N ALA A 108 36.55 -7.24 1.26
CA ALA A 108 35.13 -7.50 1.02
C ALA A 108 34.54 -6.55 -0.04
N LEU A 109 34.88 -5.26 0.02
CA LEU A 109 34.48 -4.28 -0.99
C LEU A 109 35.08 -4.59 -2.37
N SER A 110 36.33 -5.06 -2.42
CA SER A 110 37.00 -5.40 -3.69
C SER A 110 36.33 -6.59 -4.37
N GLU A 111 36.08 -7.66 -3.61
CA GLU A 111 35.40 -8.86 -4.11
C GLU A 111 33.97 -8.52 -4.59
N ALA A 112 33.22 -7.76 -3.80
CA ALA A 112 31.87 -7.33 -4.19
C ALA A 112 31.89 -6.46 -5.45
N LYS A 113 32.89 -5.58 -5.63
CA LYS A 113 33.07 -4.78 -6.86
C LYS A 113 33.36 -5.65 -8.07
N GLU A 114 34.23 -6.64 -7.95
CA GLU A 114 34.54 -7.54 -9.05
C GLU A 114 33.30 -8.30 -9.54
N LEU A 115 32.45 -8.73 -8.59
CA LEU A 115 31.23 -9.47 -8.89
C LEU A 115 30.09 -8.59 -9.41
N LEU A 116 29.92 -7.38 -8.89
CA LEU A 116 28.68 -6.61 -9.06
C LEU A 116 28.83 -5.28 -9.79
N ASP A 117 30.01 -4.65 -9.80
CA ASP A 117 30.14 -3.27 -10.29
C ASP A 117 29.81 -3.18 -11.79
N GLY A 118 28.87 -2.27 -12.12
CA GLY A 118 28.35 -2.10 -13.47
C GLY A 118 27.55 -3.28 -14.05
N LYS A 119 27.29 -4.34 -13.28
CA LYS A 119 26.52 -5.50 -13.75
C LYS A 119 25.02 -5.21 -13.80
N ILE A 120 24.35 -5.93 -14.69
CA ILE A 120 22.89 -6.05 -14.68
C ILE A 120 22.54 -7.20 -13.73
N ILE A 121 21.63 -6.94 -12.81
CA ILE A 121 21.22 -7.89 -11.79
C ILE A 121 19.71 -7.98 -11.70
N ARG A 122 19.24 -9.09 -11.16
CA ARG A 122 17.86 -9.35 -10.81
C ARG A 122 17.74 -9.32 -9.29
N LEU A 123 16.84 -8.48 -8.81
CA LEU A 123 16.54 -8.31 -7.39
C LEU A 123 15.32 -9.13 -6.99
N VAL A 124 15.43 -9.93 -5.94
CA VAL A 124 14.33 -10.77 -5.43
C VAL A 124 14.06 -10.42 -3.97
N SER A 125 12.82 -10.02 -3.67
CA SER A 125 12.36 -9.80 -2.29
C SER A 125 11.99 -11.11 -1.61
N ASP A 126 12.17 -11.17 -0.31
CA ASP A 126 11.71 -12.27 0.53
C ASP A 126 10.39 -11.88 1.22
N PRO A 127 9.26 -12.55 0.94
CA PRO A 127 7.96 -12.21 1.52
C PRO A 127 7.83 -12.57 3.01
N THR A 128 8.80 -13.29 3.59
CA THR A 128 8.78 -13.68 5.01
C THR A 128 9.35 -12.63 5.96
N GLN A 129 9.95 -11.55 5.40
CA GLN A 129 10.54 -10.44 6.16
C GLN A 129 10.14 -9.10 5.56
N ASP A 130 10.52 -8.02 6.24
CA ASP A 130 10.23 -6.67 5.78
C ASP A 130 10.92 -6.36 4.44
N ASN A 131 10.31 -5.47 3.67
CA ASN A 131 10.86 -5.08 2.37
C ASN A 131 12.08 -4.16 2.48
N ARG A 132 12.20 -3.43 3.60
CA ARG A 132 13.28 -2.50 3.90
C ARG A 132 13.77 -2.69 5.33
N ASP A 133 15.03 -2.37 5.58
CA ASP A 133 15.59 -2.31 6.93
C ASP A 133 15.33 -0.94 7.60
N LYS A 134 15.78 -0.80 8.86
CA LYS A 134 15.67 0.45 9.64
C LYS A 134 16.43 1.66 9.04
N TYR A 135 17.29 1.44 8.05
CA TYR A 135 18.03 2.47 7.32
C TYR A 135 17.39 2.76 5.95
N GLU A 136 16.18 2.26 5.73
CA GLU A 136 15.42 2.39 4.48
C GLU A 136 16.11 1.76 3.25
N ARG A 137 17.01 0.78 3.44
CA ARG A 137 17.60 0.00 2.34
C ARG A 137 16.66 -1.13 1.95
N LEU A 138 16.53 -1.42 0.66
CA LEU A 138 15.79 -2.59 0.17
C LEU A 138 16.50 -3.88 0.59
N LEU A 139 15.76 -4.87 1.09
CA LEU A 139 16.28 -6.20 1.42
C LEU A 139 16.05 -7.15 0.24
N ARG A 140 17.13 -7.62 -0.41
CA ARG A 140 17.04 -8.44 -1.63
C ARG A 140 18.06 -9.57 -1.67
N TYR A 141 17.69 -10.66 -2.32
CA TYR A 141 18.65 -11.57 -2.96
C TYR A 141 19.04 -11.03 -4.32
N VAL A 142 20.30 -11.20 -4.70
CA VAL A 142 20.88 -10.67 -5.93
C VAL A 142 21.30 -11.81 -6.84
N PHE A 143 20.78 -11.78 -8.07
CA PHE A 143 21.15 -12.75 -9.11
C PHE A 143 21.75 -12.03 -10.31
N LEU A 144 22.81 -12.59 -10.89
CA LEU A 144 23.37 -12.15 -12.16
C LEU A 144 22.45 -12.55 -13.33
N GLU A 145 22.71 -12.00 -14.52
CA GLU A 145 21.95 -12.29 -15.74
C GLU A 145 21.95 -13.79 -16.11
N ASP A 146 23.05 -14.50 -15.80
CA ASP A 146 23.18 -15.95 -16.04
C ASP A 146 22.45 -16.81 -15.00
N GLY A 147 21.82 -16.19 -14.00
CA GLY A 147 21.10 -16.87 -12.92
C GLY A 147 21.98 -17.23 -11.71
N THR A 148 23.27 -16.90 -11.72
CA THR A 148 24.15 -17.09 -10.55
C THR A 148 23.62 -16.26 -9.38
N ASN A 149 23.42 -16.91 -8.23
CA ASN A 149 23.12 -16.24 -6.99
C ASN A 149 24.41 -15.66 -6.39
N VAL A 150 24.39 -14.38 -6.02
CA VAL A 150 25.55 -13.70 -5.42
C VAL A 150 25.62 -13.93 -3.91
N ASN A 151 24.49 -14.21 -3.28
CA ASN A 151 24.38 -14.56 -1.86
C ASN A 151 24.84 -16.00 -1.60
#